data_AF-A0A6I1IDK3-F1
#
_entry.id   AF-A0A6I1IDK3-F1
#
_cell.length_a   1.000
_cell.length_b   1.000
_cell.length_c   1.000
_cell.angle_alpha   90.00
_cell.angle_beta   90.00
_cell.angle_gamma   90.00
#
_symmetry.space_group_name_H-M   'P 1'
#
loop_
_entity.id
_entity.type
_entity.pdbx_description
1 polymer ?
#
loop_
_entity_poly.entity_id
_entity_poly.type
_entity_poly.pdbx_seq_one_letter_code
_entity_poly.pdbx_strand_id
1 'polypeptide(L)'
;MSKELLAGLLTGREYGSEMAKEEEQQAKAAGLIVIFGASDDLMEFRGFVDDERGAPTIALLDAKGLLPFREDIQHDDDALKDYFARAPQVRAVDALWAKEDGYSWTYRTDVPHATFEIVEDGEPYCRGIVIDVVDLGGAA
;
A
#
# COMPACT_ATOMS: atom_id res chain seq x y z
N MET A 1 9.64 9.50 -10.88
CA MET A 1 9.60 9.88 -9.45
C MET A 1 10.09 8.68 -8.66
N SER A 2 10.91 8.85 -7.62
CA SER A 2 11.33 7.72 -6.77
C SER A 2 10.42 7.60 -5.55
N LYS A 3 10.43 6.42 -4.90
CA LYS A 3 9.67 6.19 -3.66
C LYS A 3 10.08 7.11 -2.52
N GLU A 4 11.37 7.44 -2.39
CA GLU A 4 11.88 8.37 -1.38
C GLU A 4 11.44 9.81 -1.64
N LEU A 5 11.47 10.24 -2.90
CA LEU A 5 10.99 11.57 -3.27
C LEU A 5 9.49 11.71 -2.99
N LEU A 6 8.70 10.71 -3.39
CA LEU A 6 7.26 10.73 -3.13
C LEU A 6 6.97 10.71 -1.63
N ALA A 7 7.60 9.81 -0.87
CA ALA A 7 7.41 9.75 0.57
C ALA A 7 7.72 11.10 1.25
N GLY A 8 8.81 11.77 0.85
CA GLY A 8 9.13 13.11 1.36
C GLY A 8 8.09 14.18 1.03
N LEU A 9 7.38 14.07 -0.10
CA LEU A 9 6.28 14.99 -0.47
C LEU A 9 4.99 14.71 0.30
N LEU A 10 4.77 13.46 0.72
CA LEU A 10 3.58 13.04 1.46
C LEU A 10 3.72 13.19 2.97
N THR A 11 4.95 13.35 3.49
CA THR A 11 5.16 13.55 4.93
C THR A 11 4.54 14.87 5.41
N GLY A 12 3.77 14.78 6.49
CA GLY A 12 3.07 15.90 7.13
C GLY A 12 1.71 16.21 6.50
N ARG A 13 1.18 15.34 5.64
CA ARG A 13 -0.18 15.48 5.10
C ARG A 13 -1.21 15.19 6.19
N GLU A 14 -2.29 15.95 6.16
CA GLU A 14 -3.41 15.76 7.08
C GLU A 14 -4.26 14.57 6.65
N TYR A 15 -4.83 13.89 7.64
CA TYR A 15 -5.87 12.89 7.45
C TYR A 15 -7.04 13.46 6.62
N GLY A 16 -7.50 12.69 5.64
CA GLY A 16 -8.47 13.10 4.61
C GLY A 16 -7.88 13.96 3.49
N SER A 17 -6.56 14.20 3.47
CA SER A 17 -5.83 14.96 2.45
C SER A 17 -4.44 14.36 2.20
N GLU A 18 -4.35 13.03 2.27
CA GLU A 18 -3.11 12.26 2.29
C GLU A 18 -2.35 12.38 0.97
N MET A 19 -3.04 12.50 -0.15
CA MET A 19 -2.44 12.50 -1.49
C MET A 19 -3.29 13.28 -2.50
N ALA A 20 -2.65 14.09 -3.34
CA ALA A 20 -3.30 14.75 -4.47
C ALA A 20 -3.42 13.84 -5.69
N LYS A 21 -4.44 14.08 -6.54
CA LYS A 21 -4.67 13.28 -7.75
C LYS A 21 -3.49 13.31 -8.73
N GLU A 22 -2.80 14.44 -8.84
CA GLU A 22 -1.62 14.58 -9.70
C GLU A 22 -0.45 13.74 -9.17
N GLU A 23 -0.27 13.70 -7.84
CA GLU A 23 0.77 12.88 -7.19
C GLU A 23 0.46 11.39 -7.41
N GLU A 24 -0.81 10.99 -7.32
CA GLU A 24 -1.26 9.63 -7.57
C GLU A 24 -0.97 9.20 -9.02
N GLN A 25 -1.26 10.07 -9.99
CA GLN A 25 -0.95 9.81 -11.40
C GLN A 25 0.57 9.70 -11.63
N GLN A 26 1.36 10.53 -10.97
CA GLN A 26 2.82 10.44 -11.04
C GLN A 26 3.33 9.13 -10.41
N ALA A 27 2.73 8.69 -9.29
CA ALA A 27 3.07 7.42 -8.64
C ALA A 27 2.74 6.25 -9.56
N LYS A 28 1.54 6.25 -10.17
CA LYS A 28 1.12 5.26 -11.17
C LYS A 28 2.09 5.17 -12.34
N ALA A 29 2.45 6.32 -12.93
CA ALA A 29 3.39 6.37 -14.06
C ALA A 29 4.81 5.90 -13.68
N ALA A 30 5.19 6.04 -12.42
CA ALA A 30 6.48 5.61 -11.90
C ALA A 30 6.49 4.16 -11.37
N GLY A 31 5.35 3.44 -11.38
CA GLY A 31 5.27 2.10 -10.81
C GLY A 31 5.36 2.08 -9.28
N LEU A 32 4.90 3.15 -8.62
CA LEU A 32 4.91 3.26 -7.17
C LEU A 32 3.54 2.93 -6.59
N ILE A 33 3.52 2.13 -5.53
CA ILE A 33 2.34 1.81 -4.73
C ILE A 33 2.49 2.55 -3.39
N VAL A 34 1.55 3.45 -3.11
CA VAL A 34 1.45 4.16 -1.83
C VAL A 34 0.45 3.42 -0.96
N ILE A 35 0.82 3.12 0.27
CA ILE A 35 0.02 2.36 1.23
C ILE A 35 -0.07 3.15 2.53
N PHE A 36 -1.29 3.39 2.99
CA PHE A 36 -1.54 4.09 4.25
C PHE A 36 -2.89 3.69 4.82
N GLY A 37 -3.11 4.04 6.08
CA GLY A 37 -4.35 3.75 6.77
C GLY A 37 -5.32 4.89 6.63
N ALA A 38 -6.59 4.57 6.49
CA ALA A 38 -7.69 5.51 6.57
C ALA A 38 -8.73 4.98 7.57
N SER A 39 -9.38 5.85 8.33
CA SER A 39 -10.30 5.44 9.40
C SER A 39 -9.65 4.44 10.39
N ASP A 40 -10.48 3.73 11.15
CA ASP A 40 -10.12 2.68 12.09
C ASP A 40 -10.08 1.25 11.51
N ASP A 41 -10.49 1.09 10.25
CA ASP A 41 -10.68 -0.22 9.63
C ASP A 41 -10.24 -0.30 8.16
N LEU A 42 -9.55 0.71 7.60
CA LEU A 42 -9.21 0.74 6.18
C LEU A 42 -7.70 0.87 5.92
N MET A 43 -7.23 0.09 4.97
CA MET A 43 -5.90 0.17 4.34
C MET A 43 -6.09 0.59 2.89
N GLU A 44 -5.52 1.74 2.54
CA GLU A 44 -5.63 2.38 1.23
C GLU A 44 -4.44 2.07 0.35
N PHE A 45 -4.69 1.92 -0.96
CA PHE A 45 -3.66 1.74 -1.99
C PHE A 45 -3.86 2.79 -3.07
N ARG A 46 -2.83 3.60 -3.33
CA ARG A 46 -2.85 4.63 -4.38
C ARG A 46 -1.64 4.51 -5.31
N GLY A 47 -1.80 4.99 -6.54
CA GLY A 47 -0.75 5.01 -7.55
C GLY A 47 -0.85 3.86 -8.55
N PHE A 48 0.12 2.94 -8.56
CA PHE A 48 0.12 1.79 -9.49
C PHE A 48 -1.08 0.86 -9.25
N VAL A 49 -1.49 0.73 -7.99
CA VAL A 49 -2.77 0.15 -7.57
C VAL A 49 -3.66 1.29 -7.07
N ASP A 50 -4.95 1.22 -7.37
CA ASP A 50 -6.00 2.10 -6.84
C ASP A 50 -7.12 1.20 -6.30
N ASP A 51 -7.08 0.92 -5.00
CA ASP A 51 -7.93 -0.06 -4.31
C ASP A 51 -7.90 0.19 -2.79
N GLU A 52 -8.77 -0.48 -2.04
CA GLU A 52 -8.81 -0.41 -0.58
C GLU A 52 -9.03 -1.81 0.03
N ARG A 53 -8.65 -1.98 1.29
CA ARG A 53 -8.86 -3.22 2.04
C ARG A 53 -9.32 -2.95 3.45
N GLY A 54 -10.34 -3.70 3.87
CA GLY A 54 -10.67 -3.84 5.28
C GLY A 54 -9.45 -4.36 6.05
N ALA A 55 -9.11 -3.67 7.13
CA ALA A 55 -7.92 -3.84 7.93
C ALA A 55 -8.29 -3.89 9.43
N PRO A 56 -7.42 -4.42 10.31
CA PRO A 56 -6.08 -4.95 10.06
C PRO A 56 -6.09 -6.24 9.23
N THR A 57 -5.19 -6.35 8.26
CA THR A 57 -5.07 -7.50 7.35
C THR A 57 -3.65 -7.61 6.80
N ILE A 58 -3.38 -8.69 6.07
CA ILE A 58 -2.16 -8.85 5.27
C ILE A 58 -2.54 -8.71 3.80
N ALA A 59 -2.02 -7.66 3.16
CA ALA A 59 -2.11 -7.49 1.72
C ALA A 59 -0.98 -8.26 1.03
N LEU A 60 -1.31 -8.92 -0.08
CA LEU A 60 -0.36 -9.67 -0.90
C LEU A 60 -0.13 -8.91 -2.21
N LEU A 61 1.11 -8.51 -2.47
CA LEU A 61 1.52 -7.72 -3.63
C LEU A 61 2.49 -8.50 -4.50
N ASP A 62 2.40 -8.34 -5.81
CA ASP A 62 3.44 -8.78 -6.76
C ASP A 62 3.66 -7.71 -7.84
N ALA A 63 4.43 -8.05 -8.87
CA ALA A 63 4.71 -7.13 -9.99
C ALA A 63 3.45 -6.68 -10.77
N LYS A 64 2.30 -7.36 -10.60
CA LYS A 64 1.01 -6.97 -11.18
C LYS A 64 0.17 -6.15 -10.19
N GLY A 65 0.66 -5.89 -8.98
CA GLY A 65 -0.02 -5.14 -7.94
C GLY A 65 -0.70 -6.05 -6.90
N LEU A 66 -1.85 -5.62 -6.40
CA LEU A 66 -2.58 -6.27 -5.33
C LEU A 66 -3.24 -7.59 -5.79
N LEU A 67 -3.11 -8.64 -4.98
CA LEU A 67 -3.87 -9.87 -5.17
C LEU A 67 -5.26 -9.74 -4.52
N PRO A 68 -6.31 -10.29 -5.14
CA PRO A 68 -7.64 -10.38 -4.53
C PRO A 68 -7.62 -11.32 -3.31
N PHE A 69 -8.63 -11.20 -2.43
CA PHE A 69 -8.84 -12.27 -1.44
C PHE A 69 -9.30 -13.53 -2.16
N ARG A 70 -8.84 -14.69 -1.66
CA ARG A 70 -9.14 -15.98 -2.31
C ARG A 70 -10.63 -16.29 -2.24
N GLU A 71 -11.30 -15.87 -1.17
CA GLU A 71 -12.75 -16.03 -1.00
C GLU A 71 -13.56 -15.26 -2.06
N ASP A 72 -13.11 -14.07 -2.44
CA ASP A 72 -13.85 -13.19 -3.38
C ASP A 72 -13.87 -13.74 -4.81
N ILE A 73 -12.87 -14.54 -5.18
CA ILE A 73 -12.70 -15.08 -6.53
C ILE A 73 -13.09 -16.57 -6.65
N GLN A 74 -13.73 -17.14 -5.63
CA GLN A 74 -13.96 -18.58 -5.53
C GLN A 74 -14.81 -19.20 -6.66
N HIS A 75 -15.52 -18.38 -7.42
CA HIS A 75 -16.38 -18.78 -8.53
C HIS A 75 -15.91 -18.27 -9.90
N ASP A 76 -14.70 -17.72 -9.97
CA ASP A 76 -14.08 -17.22 -11.20
C ASP A 76 -12.84 -18.04 -11.56
N ASP A 77 -13.00 -19.01 -12.45
CA ASP A 77 -11.92 -19.93 -12.85
C ASP A 77 -10.70 -19.22 -13.43
N ASP A 78 -10.87 -18.08 -14.11
CA ASP A 78 -9.76 -17.36 -14.72
C ASP A 78 -9.01 -16.52 -13.67
N ALA A 79 -9.73 -15.88 -12.75
CA ALA A 79 -9.14 -15.22 -11.60
C ALA A 79 -8.39 -16.22 -10.70
N LEU A 80 -8.91 -17.44 -10.53
CA LEU A 80 -8.23 -18.50 -9.78
C LEU A 80 -6.93 -18.95 -10.43
N LYS A 81 -6.92 -19.14 -11.76
CA LYS A 81 -5.70 -19.48 -12.49
C LYS A 81 -4.64 -18.39 -12.33
N ASP A 82 -5.01 -17.12 -12.48
CA ASP A 82 -4.09 -15.99 -12.29
C ASP A 82 -3.58 -15.92 -10.84
N TYR A 83 -4.48 -16.06 -9.86
CA TYR A 83 -4.12 -16.09 -8.43
C TYR A 83 -3.06 -17.16 -8.13
N PHE A 84 -3.28 -18.41 -8.56
CA PHE A 84 -2.32 -19.49 -8.30
C PHE A 84 -0.99 -19.31 -9.05
N ALA A 85 -0.99 -18.64 -10.21
CA ALA A 85 0.25 -18.30 -10.91
C ALA A 85 1.05 -17.20 -10.20
N ARG A 86 0.35 -16.27 -9.54
CA ARG A 86 0.94 -15.13 -8.82
C ARG A 86 1.38 -15.47 -7.39
N ALA A 87 0.62 -16.31 -6.69
CA ALA A 87 0.80 -16.65 -5.27
C ALA A 87 2.25 -17.02 -4.85
N PRO A 88 3.07 -17.73 -5.65
CA PRO A 88 4.44 -18.03 -5.26
C PRO A 88 5.40 -16.84 -5.24
N GLN A 89 5.02 -15.72 -5.88
CA GLN A 89 5.87 -14.55 -6.12
C GLN A 89 5.51 -13.37 -5.22
N VAL A 90 4.43 -13.49 -4.45
CA VAL A 90 3.89 -12.37 -3.68
C VAL A 90 4.75 -12.01 -2.50
N ARG A 91 4.67 -10.75 -2.11
CA ARG A 91 5.25 -10.20 -0.89
C ARG A 91 4.13 -9.68 -0.01
N ALA A 92 4.29 -9.88 1.29
CA ALA A 92 3.28 -9.53 2.28
C ALA A 92 3.53 -8.11 2.81
N VAL A 93 2.44 -7.36 2.97
CA VAL A 93 2.39 -6.11 3.72
C VAL A 93 1.34 -6.26 4.80
N ASP A 94 1.79 -6.28 6.06
CA ASP A 94 0.94 -6.46 7.22
C ASP A 94 0.52 -5.09 7.78
N ALA A 95 -0.78 -4.85 7.85
CA ALA A 95 -1.37 -3.63 8.40
C ALA A 95 -1.56 -3.77 9.92
N LEU A 96 -0.85 -2.93 10.68
CA LEU A 96 -0.75 -3.02 12.12
C LEU A 96 -1.49 -1.86 12.79
N TRP A 97 -2.60 -2.19 13.45
CA TRP A 97 -3.39 -1.24 14.23
C TRP A 97 -2.82 -1.05 15.65
N ALA A 98 -2.52 0.19 16.02
CA ALA A 98 -2.06 0.63 17.34
C ALA A 98 -0.92 -0.25 17.91
N LYS A 99 0.06 -0.61 17.05
CA LYS A 99 1.22 -1.43 17.45
C LYS A 99 2.47 -0.62 17.77
N GLU A 100 2.52 0.64 17.35
CA GLU A 100 3.58 1.58 17.69
C GLU A 100 2.97 2.76 18.45
N ASP A 101 3.70 3.28 19.44
CA ASP A 101 3.25 4.42 20.24
C ASP A 101 3.10 5.66 19.35
N GLY A 102 1.99 6.38 19.52
CA GLY A 102 1.69 7.58 18.74
C GLY A 102 1.21 7.33 17.30
N TYR A 103 0.95 6.10 16.87
CA TYR A 103 0.35 5.84 15.56
C TYR A 103 -0.83 4.87 15.66
N SER A 104 -1.90 5.19 14.95
CA SER A 104 -3.03 4.29 14.70
C SER A 104 -2.64 3.22 13.68
N TRP A 105 -1.96 3.60 12.60
CA TRP A 105 -1.56 2.70 11.52
C TRP A 105 -0.06 2.67 11.29
N THR A 106 0.48 1.46 11.19
CA THR A 106 1.85 1.17 10.74
C THR A 106 1.86 -0.07 9.87
N TYR A 107 2.93 -0.28 9.12
CA TYR A 107 3.04 -1.40 8.19
C TYR A 107 4.33 -2.17 8.40
N ARG A 108 4.24 -3.50 8.27
CA ARG A 108 5.41 -4.39 8.29
C ARG A 108 5.51 -5.17 7.00
N THR A 109 6.69 -5.10 6.38
CA THR A 109 7.03 -5.86 5.18
C THR A 109 8.54 -6.03 5.09
N ASP A 110 8.98 -7.03 4.32
CA ASP A 110 10.39 -7.27 3.98
C ASP A 110 10.78 -6.66 2.61
N VAL A 111 9.82 -6.02 1.93
CA VAL A 111 10.05 -5.31 0.66
C VAL A 111 10.75 -3.97 0.93
N PRO A 112 11.80 -3.61 0.17
CA PRO A 112 12.40 -2.27 0.24
C PRO A 112 11.37 -1.16 -0.01
N HIS A 113 11.21 -0.25 0.95
CA HIS A 113 10.22 0.83 0.88
C HIS A 113 10.77 2.14 1.46
N ALA A 114 10.12 3.24 1.12
CA ALA A 114 10.26 4.51 1.84
C ALA A 114 9.04 4.69 2.76
N THR A 115 9.20 5.45 3.84
CA THR A 115 8.12 5.74 4.81
C THR A 115 7.76 7.22 4.78
N PHE A 116 6.49 7.54 5.01
CA PHE A 116 6.00 8.91 5.19
C PHE A 116 5.04 8.99 6.37
N GLU A 117 4.78 10.21 6.84
CA GLU A 117 3.92 10.45 8.00
C GLU A 117 2.66 11.20 7.59
N ILE A 118 1.50 10.70 8.02
CA ILE A 118 0.22 11.40 7.99
C ILE A 118 -0.06 11.86 9.41
N VAL A 119 -0.54 13.09 9.54
CA VAL A 119 -0.92 13.72 10.81
C VAL A 119 -2.44 13.87 10.91
N GLU A 120 -2.94 13.92 12.13
CA GLU A 120 -4.32 14.28 12.45
C GLU A 120 -4.28 15.30 13.59
N ASP A 121 -4.81 16.50 13.37
CA ASP A 121 -4.78 17.61 14.33
C ASP A 121 -3.35 17.95 14.83
N GLY A 122 -2.35 17.77 13.96
CA GLY A 122 -0.94 18.04 14.23
C GLY A 122 -0.20 16.94 15.00
N GLU A 123 -0.86 15.85 15.35
CA GLU A 123 -0.24 14.67 15.95
C GLU A 123 -0.03 13.56 14.90
N PRO A 124 0.98 12.69 15.04
CA PRO A 124 1.14 11.56 14.13
C PRO A 124 -0.08 10.63 14.18
N TYR A 125 -0.56 10.21 13.01
CA TYR A 125 -1.72 9.32 12.88
C TYR A 125 -1.32 8.00 12.21
N CYS A 126 -0.67 8.07 11.04
CA CYS A 126 -0.29 6.90 10.26
C CYS A 126 1.13 7.05 9.73
N ARG A 127 1.93 5.98 9.85
CA ARG A 127 3.20 5.86 9.12
C ARG A 127 2.98 5.00 7.89
N GLY A 128 2.70 5.66 6.76
CA GLY A 128 2.51 5.02 5.47
C GLY A 128 3.83 4.59 4.83
N ILE A 129 3.73 3.75 3.80
CA ILE A 129 4.87 3.26 3.03
C ILE A 129 4.68 3.47 1.53
N VAL A 130 5.79 3.65 0.81
CA VAL A 130 5.84 3.69 -0.65
C VAL A 130 6.74 2.56 -1.13
N ILE A 131 6.17 1.66 -1.92
CA ILE A 131 6.85 0.51 -2.53
C ILE A 131 7.00 0.77 -4.03
N ASP A 132 8.16 0.43 -4.59
CA ASP A 132 8.34 0.37 -6.03
C ASP A 132 8.02 -1.05 -6.52
N VAL A 133 7.24 -1.17 -7.60
CA VAL A 133 6.85 -2.45 -8.20
C VAL A 133 8.08 -3.28 -8.61
N VAL A 134 9.20 -2.65 -8.96
CA VAL A 134 10.43 -3.38 -9.29
C VAL A 134 11.00 -4.14 -8.10
N ASP A 135 10.76 -3.68 -6.86
CA ASP A 135 11.20 -4.34 -5.63
C ASP A 135 10.33 -5.56 -5.27
N LEU A 136 9.19 -5.75 -5.92
CA LEU A 136 8.30 -6.91 -5.76
C LEU A 136 8.72 -8.11 -6.60
N GLY A 137 9.87 -8.03 -7.31
CA GLY A 137 10.40 -9.13 -8.12
C GLY A 137 9.98 -9.10 -9.58
N GLY A 138 9.46 -7.96 -10.07
CA GLY A 138 9.28 -7.70 -11.49
C GLY A 138 10.62 -7.36 -12.15
N ALA A 139 11.05 -8.13 -13.14
CA ALA A 139 12.16 -7.73 -13.99
C ALA A 139 11.81 -6.40 -14.68
N ALA A 140 12.75 -5.45 -14.62
CA ALA A 140 12.75 -4.24 -15.44
C ALA A 140 12.77 -4.55 -16.95
#